data_AF-A0A3N7DHU5-F1
#
_entry.id   AF-A0A3N7DHU5-F1
#
_cell.length_a   1.000
_cell.length_b   1.000
_cell.length_c   1.000
_cell.angle_alpha   90.00
_cell.angle_beta   90.00
_cell.angle_gamma   90.00
#
_symmetry.space_group_name_H-M   'P 1'
#
loop_
_entity.id
_entity.type
_entity.pdbx_description
1 polymer ?
#
loop_
_entity_poly.entity_id
_entity_poly.type
_entity_poly.pdbx_seq_one_letter_code
_entity_poly.pdbx_strand_id
1 'polypeptide(L)'
;MQSFRKIQASLEQSNESFVALNKKQLTEIRDYGVEALSRQADSIFFASENLNDLIDEYKTQIINLDLTGYDVNTGYKVIATPDFIKGALISATSTLVKKCAKVHIYPPKKKRLDSLTFNFTQINSDTTYFTKHFKGILSANVLVALARLQLESSEITHLCLQSISQPLKEAFPVYKEGKNVLLMKYFSDEITPILWECTDEPKVGRLPTRLKMILSINENGQVKDVIFPEENLSITCKQLVKRKLLTMECWEAPQILGKPIKTKYTCNISCLNWNY
;
A
#
# COMPACT_ATOMS: atom_id res chain seq x y z
N MET A 1 -18.10 -6.97 -30.92
CA MET A 1 -16.67 -6.66 -30.67
C MET A 1 -16.44 -5.40 -29.81
N GLN A 2 -17.01 -4.23 -30.16
CA GLN A 2 -16.75 -2.98 -29.41
C GLN A 2 -17.12 -3.05 -27.92
N SER A 3 -18.20 -3.75 -27.54
CA SER A 3 -18.60 -3.89 -26.14
C SER A 3 -17.59 -4.70 -25.30
N PHE A 4 -17.10 -5.85 -25.80
CA PHE A 4 -16.12 -6.68 -25.08
C PHE A 4 -14.77 -5.99 -24.92
N ARG A 5 -14.26 -5.34 -25.98
CA ARG A 5 -13.01 -4.58 -25.90
C ARG A 5 -13.10 -3.44 -24.89
N LYS A 6 -14.26 -2.76 -24.79
CA LYS A 6 -14.49 -1.74 -23.75
C LYS A 6 -14.47 -2.33 -22.35
N ILE A 7 -15.10 -3.49 -22.14
CA ILE A 7 -15.07 -4.18 -20.84
C ILE A 7 -13.64 -4.59 -20.47
N GLN A 8 -12.92 -5.23 -21.39
CA GLN A 8 -11.53 -5.64 -21.18
C GLN A 8 -10.65 -4.43 -20.82
N ALA A 9 -10.69 -3.36 -21.63
CA ALA A 9 -9.90 -2.16 -21.38
C ALA A 9 -10.23 -1.51 -20.03
N SER A 10 -11.51 -1.49 -19.62
CA SER A 10 -11.91 -0.97 -18.32
C SER A 10 -11.38 -1.81 -17.14
N LEU A 11 -11.36 -3.14 -17.29
CA LEU A 11 -10.77 -4.04 -16.30
C LEU A 11 -9.25 -3.85 -16.22
N GLU A 12 -8.57 -3.74 -17.37
CA GLU A 12 -7.11 -3.53 -17.44
C GLU A 12 -6.71 -2.20 -16.83
N GLN A 13 -7.43 -1.10 -17.11
CA GLN A 13 -7.20 0.19 -16.48
C GLN A 13 -7.39 0.16 -14.96
N SER A 14 -8.41 -0.58 -14.49
CA SER A 14 -8.63 -0.77 -13.06
C SER A 14 -7.50 -1.58 -12.42
N ASN A 15 -7.02 -2.61 -13.13
CA ASN A 15 -5.91 -3.43 -12.69
C ASN A 15 -4.61 -2.62 -12.57
N GLU A 16 -4.28 -1.80 -13.57
CA GLU A 16 -3.12 -0.89 -13.55
C GLU A 16 -3.15 0.04 -12.33
N SER A 17 -4.33 0.56 -12.01
CA SER A 17 -4.53 1.40 -10.82
C SER A 17 -4.20 0.65 -9.53
N PHE A 18 -4.67 -0.61 -9.39
CA PHE A 18 -4.33 -1.44 -8.24
C PHE A 18 -2.85 -1.83 -8.20
N VAL A 19 -2.22 -2.14 -9.34
CA VAL A 19 -0.78 -2.43 -9.41
C VAL A 19 0.04 -1.25 -8.88
N ALA A 20 -0.29 -0.02 -9.30
CA ALA A 20 0.37 1.19 -8.80
C ALA A 20 0.16 1.39 -7.29
N LEU A 21 -1.07 1.20 -6.81
CA LEU A 21 -1.39 1.27 -5.37
C LEU A 21 -0.65 0.21 -4.55
N ASN A 22 -0.53 -1.00 -5.07
CA ASN A 22 0.17 -2.11 -4.42
C ASN A 22 1.66 -1.84 -4.30
N LYS A 23 2.30 -1.33 -5.36
CA LYS A 23 3.70 -0.90 -5.34
C LYS A 23 3.94 0.19 -4.29
N LYS A 24 3.08 1.20 -4.26
CA LYS A 24 3.15 2.26 -3.24
C LYS A 24 3.01 1.70 -1.82
N GLN A 25 2.02 0.85 -1.59
CA GLN A 25 1.75 0.27 -0.27
C GLN A 25 2.88 -0.65 0.21
N LEU A 26 3.52 -1.38 -0.71
CA LEU A 26 4.68 -2.23 -0.42
C LEU A 26 5.89 -1.39 0.03
N THR A 27 6.19 -0.30 -0.69
CA THR A 27 7.25 0.64 -0.29
C THR A 27 6.97 1.22 1.10
N GLU A 28 5.74 1.67 1.35
CA GLU A 28 5.36 2.16 2.68
C GLU A 28 5.61 1.13 3.79
N ILE A 29 5.24 -0.15 3.58
CA ILE A 29 5.48 -1.22 4.57
C ILE A 29 6.98 -1.44 4.82
N ARG A 30 7.81 -1.38 3.77
CA ARG A 30 9.27 -1.53 3.88
C ARG A 30 9.91 -0.37 4.64
N ASP A 31 9.40 0.84 4.47
CA ASP A 31 9.93 2.05 5.15
C ASP A 31 9.80 1.99 6.68
N TYR A 32 8.82 1.25 7.22
CA TYR A 32 8.68 1.03 8.66
C TYR A 32 9.78 0.13 9.26
N GLY A 33 10.51 -0.62 8.44
CA GLY A 33 11.66 -1.43 8.89
C GLY A 33 11.33 -2.74 9.61
N VAL A 34 10.06 -3.18 9.59
CA VAL A 34 9.65 -4.44 10.24
C VAL A 34 9.84 -5.62 9.30
N GLU A 35 11.03 -6.22 9.33
CA GLU A 35 11.44 -7.27 8.38
C GLU A 35 10.44 -8.43 8.22
N ALA A 36 9.83 -8.90 9.32
CA ALA A 36 8.84 -9.98 9.26
C ALA A 36 7.60 -9.60 8.42
N LEU A 37 7.11 -8.37 8.58
CA LEU A 37 5.98 -7.84 7.83
C LEU A 37 6.38 -7.48 6.39
N SER A 38 7.58 -6.93 6.18
CA SER A 38 8.12 -6.68 4.84
C SER A 38 8.24 -7.97 4.03
N ARG A 39 8.81 -9.03 4.60
CA ARG A 39 8.91 -10.34 3.94
C ARG A 39 7.53 -10.95 3.64
N GLN A 40 6.55 -10.77 4.53
CA GLN A 40 5.18 -11.22 4.29
C GLN A 40 4.54 -10.45 3.13
N ALA A 41 4.69 -9.12 3.10
CA ALA A 41 4.19 -8.25 2.05
C ALA A 41 4.85 -8.56 0.69
N ASP A 42 6.17 -8.71 0.66
CA ASP A 42 6.95 -9.12 -0.51
C ASP A 42 6.44 -10.44 -1.07
N SER A 43 6.27 -11.44 -0.20
CA SER A 43 5.82 -12.76 -0.64
C SER A 43 4.41 -12.76 -1.24
N ILE A 44 3.53 -11.84 -0.83
CA ILE A 44 2.19 -11.69 -1.42
C ILE A 44 2.29 -10.96 -2.75
N PHE A 45 3.04 -9.85 -2.77
CA PHE A 45 3.24 -9.02 -3.94
C PHE A 45 3.83 -9.83 -5.11
N PHE A 46 4.92 -10.57 -4.87
CA PHE A 46 5.53 -11.41 -5.92
C PHE A 46 4.64 -12.57 -6.37
N ALA A 47 3.83 -13.14 -5.48
CA ALA A 47 2.85 -14.16 -5.89
C ALA A 47 1.79 -13.58 -6.85
N SER A 48 1.39 -12.31 -6.64
CA SER A 48 0.47 -11.59 -7.50
C SER A 48 1.11 -11.19 -8.84
N GLU A 49 2.36 -10.70 -8.84
CA GLU A 49 3.09 -10.39 -10.07
C GLU A 49 3.27 -11.64 -10.93
N ASN A 50 3.75 -12.74 -10.37
CA ASN A 50 3.91 -14.00 -11.10
C ASN A 50 2.58 -14.49 -11.73
N LEU A 51 1.47 -14.34 -11.02
CA LEU A 51 0.15 -14.68 -11.55
C LEU A 51 -0.27 -13.74 -12.68
N ASN A 52 -0.06 -12.43 -12.50
CA ASN A 52 -0.44 -11.43 -13.48
C ASN A 52 0.37 -11.59 -14.78
N ASP A 53 1.68 -11.83 -14.68
CA ASP A 53 2.57 -12.08 -15.81
C ASP A 53 2.14 -13.32 -16.60
N LEU A 54 1.81 -14.41 -15.89
CA LEU A 54 1.29 -15.63 -16.50
C LEU A 54 -0.01 -15.39 -17.26
N ILE A 55 -0.92 -14.58 -16.70
CA ILE A 55 -2.17 -14.24 -17.37
C ILE A 55 -1.91 -13.36 -18.61
N ASP A 56 -0.96 -12.41 -18.56
CA ASP A 56 -0.57 -11.60 -19.72
C ASP A 56 0.01 -12.47 -20.84
N GLU A 57 0.78 -13.50 -20.49
CA GLU A 57 1.26 -14.49 -21.45
C GLU A 57 0.09 -15.20 -22.15
N TYR A 58 -0.93 -15.65 -21.39
CA TYR A 58 -2.10 -16.30 -21.98
C TYR A 58 -2.91 -15.37 -22.87
N LYS A 59 -3.15 -14.13 -22.43
CA LYS A 59 -3.83 -13.15 -23.26
C LYS A 59 -3.09 -12.92 -24.57
N THR A 60 -1.76 -12.80 -24.52
CA THR A 60 -0.90 -12.62 -25.69
C THR A 60 -1.00 -13.81 -26.65
N GLN A 61 -0.91 -15.05 -26.13
CA GLN A 61 -1.06 -16.26 -26.94
C GLN A 61 -2.44 -16.33 -27.61
N ILE A 62 -3.52 -16.02 -26.89
CA ILE A 62 -4.88 -16.02 -27.44
C ILE A 62 -5.03 -14.98 -28.55
N ILE A 63 -4.54 -13.76 -28.34
CA ILE A 63 -4.61 -12.67 -29.33
C ILE A 63 -3.84 -13.06 -30.60
N ASN A 64 -2.65 -13.66 -30.46
CA ASN A 64 -1.85 -14.08 -31.60
C ASN A 64 -2.48 -15.23 -32.40
N LEU A 65 -3.23 -16.11 -31.75
CA LEU A 65 -3.90 -17.25 -32.38
C LEU A 65 -5.29 -16.92 -32.93
N ASP A 66 -5.95 -15.90 -32.41
CA ASP A 66 -7.26 -15.43 -32.88
C ASP A 66 -7.35 -13.90 -32.88
N LEU A 67 -6.91 -13.32 -34.00
CA LEU A 67 -6.95 -11.87 -34.25
C LEU A 67 -8.38 -11.31 -34.32
N THR A 68 -9.37 -12.16 -34.60
CA THR A 68 -10.78 -11.75 -34.75
C THR A 68 -11.53 -11.75 -33.42
N GLY A 69 -11.09 -12.59 -32.48
CA GLY A 69 -11.71 -12.81 -31.17
C GLY A 69 -12.98 -13.67 -31.19
N TYR A 70 -13.32 -14.28 -32.34
CA TYR A 70 -14.55 -15.06 -32.53
C TYR A 70 -14.34 -16.57 -32.51
N ASP A 71 -13.11 -17.07 -32.44
CA ASP A 71 -12.87 -18.50 -32.31
C ASP A 71 -13.32 -18.96 -30.92
N VAL A 72 -14.15 -20.02 -30.86
CA VAL A 72 -14.72 -20.56 -29.61
C VAL A 72 -13.84 -21.62 -28.94
N ASN A 73 -12.74 -22.00 -29.59
CA ASN A 73 -11.83 -23.06 -29.18
C ASN A 73 -10.44 -22.53 -28.82
N THR A 74 -9.96 -21.46 -29.45
CA THR A 74 -8.60 -20.92 -29.25
C THR A 74 -8.34 -20.57 -27.79
N GLY A 75 -9.23 -19.79 -27.16
CA GLY A 75 -9.10 -19.45 -25.74
C GLY A 75 -9.04 -20.68 -24.82
N TYR A 76 -9.93 -21.65 -25.03
CA TYR A 76 -9.91 -22.90 -24.25
C TYR A 76 -8.64 -23.71 -24.49
N LYS A 77 -8.17 -23.84 -25.74
CA LYS A 77 -6.96 -24.61 -26.07
C LYS A 77 -5.73 -24.03 -25.38
N VAL A 78 -5.57 -22.69 -25.39
CA VAL A 78 -4.45 -22.04 -24.71
C VAL A 78 -4.49 -22.33 -23.21
N ILE A 79 -5.62 -22.05 -22.54
CA ILE A 79 -5.70 -22.13 -21.08
C ILE A 79 -5.76 -23.57 -20.56
N ALA A 80 -6.41 -24.48 -21.30
CA ALA A 80 -6.63 -25.87 -20.90
C ALA A 80 -5.60 -26.85 -21.49
N THR A 81 -4.48 -26.37 -22.04
CA THR A 81 -3.41 -27.26 -22.52
C THR A 81 -2.91 -28.14 -21.34
N PRO A 82 -2.97 -29.49 -21.46
CA PRO A 82 -3.15 -30.35 -20.29
C PRO A 82 -2.03 -30.40 -19.25
N ASP A 83 -0.75 -30.15 -19.60
CA ASP A 83 0.34 -30.61 -18.72
C ASP A 83 1.27 -29.53 -18.16
N PHE A 84 1.26 -28.30 -18.68
CA PHE A 84 2.14 -27.24 -18.18
C PHE A 84 1.39 -25.96 -17.80
N ILE A 85 0.46 -25.56 -18.68
CA ILE A 85 -0.20 -24.25 -18.61
C ILE A 85 -1.34 -24.25 -17.59
N LYS A 86 -2.27 -25.22 -17.68
CA LYS A 86 -3.36 -25.37 -16.70
C LYS A 86 -2.82 -25.51 -15.27
N GLY A 87 -1.76 -26.29 -15.10
CA GLY A 87 -1.08 -26.49 -13.82
C GLY A 87 -0.41 -25.22 -13.28
N ALA A 88 0.20 -24.41 -14.16
CA ALA A 88 0.81 -23.14 -13.79
C ALA A 88 -0.21 -22.16 -13.22
N LEU A 89 -1.37 -21.99 -13.88
CA LEU A 89 -2.40 -21.07 -13.40
C LEU A 89 -2.95 -21.49 -12.04
N ILE A 90 -3.29 -22.79 -11.88
CA ILE A 90 -3.72 -23.37 -10.61
C ILE A 90 -2.67 -23.15 -9.50
N SER A 91 -1.39 -23.38 -9.82
CA SER A 91 -0.30 -23.22 -8.88
C SER A 91 -0.13 -21.76 -8.45
N ALA A 92 -0.21 -20.83 -9.40
CA ALA A 92 -0.08 -19.39 -9.15
C ALA A 92 -1.25 -18.85 -8.31
N THR A 93 -2.50 -19.19 -8.66
CA THR A 93 -3.68 -18.80 -7.87
C THR A 93 -3.66 -19.40 -6.46
N SER A 94 -3.29 -20.68 -6.33
CA SER A 94 -3.10 -21.36 -5.04
C SER A 94 -2.02 -20.70 -4.19
N THR A 95 -0.90 -20.31 -4.81
CA THR A 95 0.19 -19.64 -4.12
C THR A 95 -0.28 -18.31 -3.55
N LEU A 96 -0.93 -17.45 -4.34
CA LEU A 96 -1.44 -16.17 -3.86
C LEU A 96 -2.39 -16.36 -2.67
N VAL A 97 -3.41 -17.23 -2.82
CA VAL A 97 -4.38 -17.51 -1.74
C VAL A 97 -3.68 -17.99 -0.47
N LYS A 98 -2.72 -18.92 -0.58
CA LYS A 98 -1.96 -19.44 0.58
C LYS A 98 -1.13 -18.36 1.28
N LYS A 99 -0.56 -17.40 0.54
CA LYS A 99 0.20 -16.29 1.13
C LYS A 99 -0.75 -15.30 1.82
N CYS A 100 -1.87 -14.97 1.19
CA CYS A 100 -2.90 -14.07 1.72
C CYS A 100 -3.58 -14.63 2.98
N ALA A 101 -3.81 -15.95 3.06
CA ALA A 101 -4.42 -16.59 4.23
C ALA A 101 -3.63 -16.43 5.54
N LYS A 102 -2.35 -16.06 5.46
CA LYS A 102 -1.50 -15.80 6.63
C LYS A 102 -1.64 -14.38 7.18
N VAL A 103 -2.37 -13.50 6.49
CA VAL A 103 -2.56 -12.10 6.90
C VAL A 103 -3.78 -12.00 7.81
N HIS A 104 -3.63 -11.32 8.94
CA HIS A 104 -4.78 -10.96 9.76
C HIS A 104 -5.56 -9.83 9.07
N ILE A 105 -6.81 -10.11 8.68
CA ILE A 105 -7.68 -9.14 8.02
C ILE A 105 -8.87 -8.80 8.91
N TYR A 106 -9.05 -7.50 9.15
CA TYR A 106 -10.18 -6.99 9.92
C TYR A 106 -11.54 -7.33 9.26
N PRO A 107 -12.59 -7.64 10.06
CA PRO A 107 -13.86 -8.16 9.56
C PRO A 107 -14.50 -7.40 8.39
N PRO A 108 -14.49 -6.04 8.35
CA PRO A 108 -15.10 -5.30 7.23
C PRO A 108 -14.48 -5.62 5.87
N LYS A 109 -13.17 -5.88 5.81
CA LYS A 109 -12.45 -6.22 4.58
C LYS A 109 -12.46 -7.72 4.29
N LYS A 110 -12.59 -8.54 5.35
CA LYS A 110 -12.54 -10.00 5.26
C LYS A 110 -13.61 -10.56 4.34
N LYS A 111 -14.87 -10.10 4.42
CA LYS A 111 -15.96 -10.56 3.54
C LYS A 111 -15.65 -10.36 2.06
N ARG A 112 -15.05 -9.21 1.70
CA ARG A 112 -14.65 -8.94 0.31
C ARG A 112 -13.49 -9.84 -0.11
N LEU A 113 -12.48 -10.01 0.74
CA LEU A 113 -11.38 -10.94 0.46
C LEU A 113 -11.88 -12.38 0.27
N ASP A 114 -12.75 -12.86 1.17
CA ASP A 114 -13.30 -14.22 1.12
C ASP A 114 -14.06 -14.46 -0.20
N SER A 115 -14.82 -13.46 -0.66
CA SER A 115 -15.49 -13.53 -1.97
C SER A 115 -14.52 -13.62 -3.15
N LEU A 116 -13.42 -12.87 -3.12
CA LEU A 116 -12.42 -12.88 -4.21
C LEU A 116 -11.61 -14.19 -4.20
N THR A 117 -11.18 -14.61 -3.01
CA THR A 117 -10.41 -15.85 -2.82
C THR A 117 -11.24 -17.11 -3.09
N PHE A 118 -12.57 -17.05 -2.94
CA PHE A 118 -13.46 -18.13 -3.35
C PHE A 118 -13.33 -18.46 -4.85
N ASN A 119 -13.30 -17.44 -5.73
CA ASN A 119 -13.10 -17.65 -7.17
C ASN A 119 -11.78 -18.38 -7.45
N PHE A 120 -10.70 -17.97 -6.78
CA PHE A 120 -9.38 -18.59 -6.91
C PHE A 120 -9.35 -20.01 -6.35
N THR A 121 -10.11 -20.26 -5.28
CA THR A 121 -10.25 -21.59 -4.70
C THR A 121 -10.96 -22.52 -5.68
N GLN A 122 -11.99 -22.05 -6.38
CA GLN A 122 -12.68 -22.84 -7.42
C GLN A 122 -11.74 -23.23 -8.57
N ILE A 123 -10.86 -22.34 -9.03
CA ILE A 123 -9.83 -22.64 -10.04
C ILE A 123 -8.97 -23.83 -9.58
N ASN A 124 -8.64 -23.87 -8.29
CA ASN A 124 -7.76 -24.88 -7.73
C ASN A 124 -8.46 -26.22 -7.44
N SER A 125 -9.73 -26.19 -7.02
CA SER A 125 -10.43 -27.37 -6.51
C SER A 125 -11.38 -28.03 -7.50
N ASP A 126 -11.92 -27.29 -8.48
CA ASP A 126 -12.81 -27.88 -9.49
C ASP A 126 -11.99 -28.34 -10.70
N THR A 127 -11.79 -29.65 -10.81
CA THR A 127 -11.06 -30.30 -11.91
C THR A 127 -11.65 -30.00 -13.30
N THR A 128 -12.94 -29.67 -13.33
CA THR A 128 -13.72 -29.32 -14.53
C THR A 128 -13.89 -27.81 -14.73
N TYR A 129 -13.33 -26.96 -13.86
CA TYR A 129 -13.46 -25.49 -13.90
C TYR A 129 -13.22 -24.95 -15.30
N PHE A 130 -12.06 -25.27 -15.88
CA PHE A 130 -11.66 -24.74 -17.18
C PHE A 130 -12.59 -25.17 -18.30
N THR A 131 -13.08 -26.41 -18.25
CA THR A 131 -14.04 -26.92 -19.23
C THR A 131 -15.38 -26.19 -19.10
N LYS A 132 -15.88 -25.99 -17.87
CA LYS A 132 -17.15 -25.29 -17.62
C LYS A 132 -17.10 -23.82 -18.03
N HIS A 133 -15.98 -23.14 -17.78
CA HIS A 133 -15.87 -21.69 -17.91
C HIS A 133 -15.30 -21.21 -19.24
N PHE A 134 -14.56 -22.05 -19.99
CA PHE A 134 -13.88 -21.61 -21.22
C PHE A 134 -14.21 -22.45 -22.46
N LYS A 135 -14.71 -23.68 -22.34
CA LYS A 135 -15.02 -24.50 -23.53
C LYS A 135 -16.23 -23.94 -24.28
N GLY A 136 -16.08 -23.73 -25.60
CA GLY A 136 -17.16 -23.19 -26.45
C GLY A 136 -17.40 -21.69 -26.25
N ILE A 137 -16.49 -20.99 -25.58
CA ILE A 137 -16.55 -19.56 -25.32
C ILE A 137 -15.63 -18.83 -26.29
N LEU A 138 -16.12 -17.73 -26.88
CA LEU A 138 -15.35 -16.87 -27.79
C LEU A 138 -14.04 -16.40 -27.12
N SER A 139 -12.93 -16.39 -27.86
CA SER A 139 -11.63 -15.87 -27.39
C SER A 139 -11.74 -14.50 -26.75
N ALA A 140 -12.56 -13.58 -27.30
CA ALA A 140 -12.80 -12.27 -26.70
C ALA A 140 -13.37 -12.33 -25.27
N ASN A 141 -14.25 -13.28 -24.99
CA ASN A 141 -14.82 -13.48 -23.64
C ASN A 141 -13.81 -14.14 -22.70
N VAL A 142 -12.96 -15.02 -23.24
CA VAL A 142 -11.85 -15.61 -22.50
C VAL A 142 -10.86 -14.53 -22.06
N LEU A 143 -10.50 -13.59 -22.94
CA LEU A 143 -9.66 -12.43 -22.62
C LEU A 143 -10.27 -11.56 -21.51
N VAL A 144 -11.58 -11.32 -21.55
CA VAL A 144 -12.29 -10.58 -20.48
C VAL A 144 -12.22 -11.33 -19.14
N ALA A 145 -12.40 -12.66 -19.15
CA ALA A 145 -12.30 -13.47 -17.93
C ALA A 145 -10.88 -13.46 -17.35
N LEU A 146 -9.85 -13.52 -18.20
CA LEU A 146 -8.45 -13.38 -17.79
C LEU A 146 -8.15 -11.99 -17.22
N ALA A 147 -8.61 -10.91 -17.87
CA ALA A 147 -8.45 -9.54 -17.36
C ALA A 147 -9.15 -9.35 -16.01
N ARG A 148 -10.31 -9.99 -15.80
CA ARG A 148 -10.98 -10.01 -14.50
C ARG A 148 -10.15 -10.74 -13.45
N LEU A 149 -9.56 -11.89 -13.79
CA LEU A 149 -8.71 -12.65 -12.87
C LEU A 149 -7.48 -11.84 -12.42
N GLN A 150 -6.87 -11.08 -13.32
CA GLN A 150 -5.78 -10.15 -12.98
C GLN A 150 -6.25 -9.05 -12.03
N LEU A 151 -7.40 -8.43 -12.31
CA LEU A 151 -7.97 -7.42 -11.43
C LEU A 151 -8.23 -7.98 -10.01
N GLU A 152 -8.83 -9.18 -9.93
CA GLU A 152 -9.09 -9.85 -8.65
C GLU A 152 -7.79 -10.19 -7.90
N SER A 153 -6.75 -10.66 -8.61
CA SER A 153 -5.40 -10.87 -8.06
C SER A 153 -4.85 -9.59 -7.43
N SER A 154 -4.90 -8.49 -8.17
CA SER A 154 -4.40 -7.19 -7.70
C SER A 154 -5.22 -6.63 -6.53
N GLU A 155 -6.55 -6.84 -6.52
CA GLU A 155 -7.43 -6.42 -5.42
C GLU A 155 -7.18 -7.26 -4.15
N ILE A 156 -7.03 -8.58 -4.26
CA ILE A 156 -6.65 -9.47 -3.16
C ILE A 156 -5.35 -8.99 -2.51
N THR A 157 -4.33 -8.75 -3.35
CA THR A 157 -3.03 -8.24 -2.91
C THR A 157 -3.18 -6.90 -2.19
N HIS A 158 -3.99 -5.99 -2.75
CA HIS A 158 -4.23 -4.69 -2.15
C HIS A 158 -4.82 -4.78 -0.75
N LEU A 159 -5.87 -5.58 -0.58
CA LEU A 159 -6.53 -5.78 0.71
C LEU A 159 -5.57 -6.38 1.74
N CYS A 160 -4.72 -7.32 1.33
CA CYS A 160 -3.72 -7.91 2.20
C CYS A 160 -2.64 -6.91 2.61
N LEU A 161 -2.07 -6.16 1.67
CA LEU A 161 -1.06 -5.13 1.95
C LEU A 161 -1.62 -4.02 2.83
N GLN A 162 -2.86 -3.58 2.59
CA GLN A 162 -3.53 -2.64 3.49
C GLN A 162 -3.68 -3.19 4.91
N SER A 163 -4.00 -4.47 5.05
CA SER A 163 -4.18 -5.11 6.36
C SER A 163 -2.85 -5.24 7.11
N ILE A 164 -1.76 -5.52 6.40
CA ILE A 164 -0.39 -5.49 6.95
C ILE A 164 0.00 -4.07 7.36
N SER A 165 -0.34 -3.07 6.55
CA SER A 165 0.03 -1.68 6.80
C SER A 165 -0.79 -1.00 7.90
N GLN A 166 -2.03 -1.43 8.13
CA GLN A 166 -2.93 -0.79 9.09
C GLN A 166 -2.30 -0.65 10.50
N PRO A 167 -1.81 -1.73 11.16
CA PRO A 167 -1.21 -1.60 12.49
C PRO A 167 0.05 -0.73 12.49
N LEU A 168 0.79 -0.67 11.37
CA LEU A 168 1.95 0.22 11.24
C LEU A 168 1.54 1.70 11.22
N LYS A 169 0.41 2.03 10.58
CA LYS A 169 -0.12 3.40 10.49
C LYS A 169 -0.77 3.88 11.79
N GLU A 170 -1.30 2.94 12.57
CA GLU A 170 -1.95 3.20 13.87
C GLU A 170 -0.96 3.20 15.04
N ALA A 171 0.30 2.81 14.79
CA ALA A 171 1.38 2.80 15.77
C ALA A 171 1.99 4.19 15.94
N PHE A 172 1.62 4.87 17.02
CA PHE A 172 2.12 6.21 17.35
C PHE A 172 3.23 6.19 18.39
N PRO A 173 4.26 7.03 18.25
CA PRO A 173 5.28 7.19 19.27
C PRO A 173 4.69 7.92 20.48
N VAL A 174 5.24 7.63 21.64
CA VAL A 174 4.77 8.15 22.92
C VAL A 174 5.87 9.02 23.52
N TYR A 175 5.57 10.27 23.89
CA TYR A 175 6.54 11.15 24.55
C TYR A 175 6.36 11.07 26.07
N LYS A 176 7.43 10.75 26.81
CA LYS A 176 7.45 10.65 28.28
C LYS A 176 6.21 9.95 28.85
N GLU A 177 6.06 8.65 28.55
CA GLU A 177 4.94 7.83 29.04
C GLU A 177 3.54 8.33 28.61
N GLY A 178 3.45 9.16 27.58
CA GLY A 178 2.19 9.67 27.03
C GLY A 178 1.64 10.88 27.77
N LYS A 179 2.47 11.50 28.61
CA LYS A 179 2.13 12.74 29.32
C LYS A 179 2.16 13.92 28.34
N ASN A 180 1.08 14.10 27.58
CA ASN A 180 0.92 15.18 26.59
C ASN A 180 1.25 16.58 27.17
N VAL A 181 0.97 16.82 28.45
CA VAL A 181 1.33 18.06 29.13
C VAL A 181 2.84 18.33 29.11
N LEU A 182 3.67 17.29 29.26
CA LEU A 182 5.13 17.42 29.20
C LEU A 182 5.62 17.69 27.78
N LEU A 183 4.94 17.14 26.77
CA LEU A 183 5.22 17.44 25.38
C LEU A 183 4.91 18.92 25.06
N MET A 184 3.74 19.40 25.48
CA MET A 184 3.36 20.80 25.33
C MET A 184 4.29 21.74 26.10
N LYS A 185 4.72 21.34 27.30
CA LYS A 185 5.71 22.09 28.08
C LYS A 185 7.04 22.18 27.33
N TYR A 186 7.54 21.09 26.74
CA TYR A 186 8.74 21.14 25.91
C TYR A 186 8.59 22.13 24.75
N PHE A 187 7.45 22.10 24.04
CA PHE A 187 7.22 23.06 22.96
C PHE A 187 7.19 24.51 23.46
N SER A 188 6.52 24.76 24.59
CA SER A 188 6.45 26.09 25.19
C SER A 188 7.81 26.60 25.67
N ASP A 189 8.60 25.75 26.32
CA ASP A 189 9.83 26.16 27.00
C ASP A 189 11.02 26.19 26.03
N GLU A 190 11.04 25.33 25.01
CA GLU A 190 12.22 25.10 24.17
C GLU A 190 12.04 25.50 22.70
N ILE A 191 10.80 25.46 22.17
CA ILE A 191 10.53 25.73 20.75
C ILE A 191 9.96 27.13 20.55
N THR A 192 9.00 27.55 21.38
CA THR A 192 8.41 28.90 21.30
C THR A 192 9.45 30.02 21.37
N PRO A 193 10.48 29.99 22.25
CA PRO A 193 11.50 31.03 22.27
C PRO A 193 12.27 31.14 20.95
N ILE A 194 12.62 30.00 20.32
CA ILE A 194 13.29 29.97 19.02
C ILE A 194 12.38 30.56 17.94
N LEU A 195 11.08 30.25 17.99
CA LEU A 195 10.12 30.85 17.08
C LEU A 195 10.09 32.37 17.26
N TRP A 196 10.05 32.88 18.48
CA TRP A 196 10.07 34.32 18.72
C TRP A 196 11.34 35.00 18.20
N GLU A 197 12.52 34.37 18.27
CA GLU A 197 13.73 34.92 17.62
C GLU A 197 13.60 35.03 16.09
N CYS A 198 12.71 34.24 15.48
CA CYS A 198 12.45 34.31 14.05
C CYS A 198 11.57 35.51 13.62
N THR A 199 10.99 36.28 14.55
CA THR A 199 10.14 37.45 14.21
C THR A 199 10.91 38.58 13.55
N ASP A 200 12.23 38.60 13.74
CA ASP A 200 13.12 39.66 13.26
C ASP A 200 13.54 39.47 11.79
N GLU A 201 13.13 38.38 11.14
CA GLU A 201 13.44 38.12 9.74
C GLU A 201 12.39 38.75 8.78
N PRO A 202 12.78 39.68 7.89
CA PRO A 202 11.85 40.51 7.11
C PRO A 202 11.19 39.81 5.91
N LYS A 203 10.95 38.49 5.94
CA LYS A 203 10.60 37.72 4.72
C LYS A 203 9.20 37.10 4.65
N VAL A 204 8.42 37.07 5.73
CA VAL A 204 7.06 36.51 5.69
C VAL A 204 6.07 37.62 6.00
N GLY A 205 5.26 38.03 5.01
CA GLY A 205 4.32 39.16 5.17
C GLY A 205 3.30 39.01 6.30
N ARG A 206 3.07 37.77 6.77
CA ARG A 206 2.33 37.44 8.01
C ARG A 206 2.89 36.16 8.62
N LEU A 207 3.29 36.21 9.88
CA LEU A 207 3.69 35.01 10.63
C LEU A 207 2.49 34.09 10.85
N PRO A 208 2.67 32.76 10.84
CA PRO A 208 1.56 31.83 10.90
C PRO A 208 0.99 31.69 12.31
N THR A 209 -0.34 31.65 12.44
CA THR A 209 -1.03 31.37 13.72
C THR A 209 -1.07 29.87 14.06
N ARG A 210 -0.65 29.02 13.12
CA ARG A 210 -0.54 27.57 13.27
C ARG A 210 0.72 27.06 12.59
N LEU A 211 1.42 26.14 13.24
CA LEU A 211 2.60 25.49 12.69
C LEU A 211 2.41 23.99 12.72
N LYS A 212 2.49 23.36 11.55
CA LYS A 212 2.50 21.91 11.40
C LYS A 212 3.94 21.42 11.21
N MET A 213 4.32 20.40 11.96
CA MET A 213 5.62 19.74 11.89
C MET A 213 5.42 18.23 11.88
N ILE A 214 6.23 17.53 11.09
CA ILE A 214 6.24 16.06 11.05
C ILE A 214 7.62 15.60 11.50
N LEU A 215 7.67 14.95 12.66
CA LEU A 215 8.88 14.41 13.25
C LEU A 215 9.02 12.95 12.83
N SER A 216 10.16 12.58 12.24
CA SER A 216 10.50 11.18 11.97
C SER A 216 11.29 10.64 13.15
N ILE A 217 10.75 9.64 13.83
CA ILE A 217 11.31 9.04 15.04
C ILE A 217 11.77 7.62 14.70
N ASN A 218 13.00 7.28 15.08
CA ASN A 218 13.55 5.94 14.86
C ASN A 218 13.17 4.95 15.96
N GLU A 219 13.62 3.72 15.81
CA GLU A 219 13.36 2.58 16.71
C GLU A 219 13.90 2.82 18.14
N ASN A 220 14.87 3.71 18.31
CA ASN A 220 15.45 4.07 19.60
C ASN A 220 14.74 5.27 20.26
N GLY A 221 13.65 5.78 19.67
CA GLY A 221 12.97 6.97 20.19
C GLY A 221 13.75 8.27 19.97
N GLN A 222 14.60 8.32 18.94
CA GLN A 222 15.34 9.53 18.57
C GLN A 222 14.69 10.21 17.36
N VAL A 223 14.54 11.52 17.40
CA VAL A 223 14.12 12.32 16.23
C VAL A 223 15.26 12.34 15.22
N LYS A 224 15.02 11.84 14.01
CA LYS A 224 16.02 11.80 12.92
C LYS A 224 15.80 12.85 11.86
N ASP A 225 14.56 13.28 11.67
CA ASP A 225 14.22 14.31 10.71
C ASP A 225 12.98 15.08 11.14
N VAL A 226 12.87 16.32 10.65
CA VAL A 226 11.72 17.19 10.84
C VAL A 226 11.37 17.82 9.50
N ILE A 227 10.11 17.66 9.10
CA ILE A 227 9.55 18.23 7.88
C ILE A 227 8.51 19.30 8.26
N PHE A 228 8.61 20.43 7.58
CA PHE A 228 7.64 21.54 7.64
C PHE A 228 6.86 21.54 6.33
N PRO A 229 5.66 20.94 6.28
CA PRO A 229 4.87 20.84 5.04
C PRO A 229 4.39 22.20 4.52
N GLU A 230 4.36 23.22 5.37
CA GLU A 230 3.89 24.57 5.02
C GLU A 230 5.07 25.52 4.78
N GLU A 231 4.94 26.41 3.80
CA GLU A 231 5.94 27.46 3.48
C GLU A 231 5.70 28.76 4.25
N ASN A 232 5.31 28.63 5.52
CA ASN A 232 4.91 29.75 6.37
C ASN A 232 6.00 30.21 7.36
N LEU A 233 7.16 29.56 7.35
CA LEU A 233 8.35 29.99 8.06
C LEU A 233 9.52 30.12 7.09
N SER A 234 10.41 31.07 7.37
CA SER A 234 11.66 31.21 6.61
C SER A 234 12.51 29.93 6.72
N ILE A 235 13.41 29.75 5.75
CA ILE A 235 14.32 28.60 5.75
C ILE A 235 15.21 28.60 7.01
N THR A 236 15.72 29.77 7.41
CA THR A 236 16.55 29.92 8.61
C THR A 236 15.78 29.49 9.85
N CYS A 237 14.55 29.97 10.03
CA CYS A 237 13.73 29.63 11.19
C CYS A 237 13.45 28.13 11.26
N LYS A 238 13.06 27.51 10.13
CA LYS A 238 12.86 26.07 10.02
C LYS A 238 14.12 25.30 10.43
N GLN A 239 15.31 25.76 10.07
CA GLN A 239 16.57 25.13 10.43
C GLN A 239 16.88 25.23 11.93
N LEU A 240 16.62 26.38 12.56
CA LEU A 240 16.82 26.56 14.00
C LEU A 240 15.89 25.63 14.81
N VAL A 241 14.59 25.65 14.49
CA VAL A 241 13.60 24.76 15.12
C VAL A 241 13.96 23.29 14.89
N LYS A 242 14.34 22.93 13.65
CA LYS A 242 14.79 21.57 13.32
C LYS A 242 15.98 21.14 14.17
N ARG A 243 17.02 21.98 14.30
CA ARG A 243 18.20 21.67 15.11
C ARG A 243 17.83 21.34 16.55
N LYS A 244 16.90 22.10 17.14
CA LYS A 244 16.43 21.87 18.51
C LYS A 244 15.57 20.60 18.64
N LEU A 245 14.69 20.34 17.67
CA LEU A 245 13.86 19.13 17.69
C LEU A 245 14.68 17.85 17.48
N LEU A 246 15.80 17.91 16.75
CA LEU A 246 16.71 16.78 16.60
C LEU A 246 17.42 16.39 17.91
N THR A 247 17.51 17.30 18.89
CA THR A 247 18.04 16.98 20.22
C THR A 247 16.96 16.53 21.21
N MET A 248 15.73 16.35 20.75
CA MET A 248 14.62 15.95 21.61
C MET A 248 14.73 14.47 21.98
N GLU A 249 14.79 14.20 23.27
CA GLU A 249 14.88 12.85 23.85
C GLU A 249 13.56 12.45 24.52
N CYS A 250 13.49 11.23 25.07
CA CYS A 250 12.33 10.70 25.79
C CYS A 250 11.11 10.37 24.91
N TRP A 251 11.31 10.15 23.61
CA TRP A 251 10.31 9.44 22.82
C TRP A 251 10.47 7.94 23.02
N GLU A 252 9.35 7.26 23.08
CA GLU A 252 9.23 5.82 23.06
C GLU A 252 8.69 5.44 21.68
N ALA A 253 9.49 4.67 20.94
CA ALA A 253 9.05 4.14 19.66
C ALA A 253 7.95 3.10 19.88
N PRO A 254 6.88 3.09 19.05
CA PRO A 254 5.84 2.09 19.18
C PRO A 254 6.39 0.71 18.84
N GLN A 255 5.79 -0.32 19.42
CA GLN A 255 6.21 -1.70 19.20
C GLN A 255 5.18 -2.49 18.41
N ILE A 256 5.65 -3.20 17.38
CA ILE A 256 4.84 -4.14 16.61
C ILE A 256 5.56 -5.48 16.64
N LEU A 257 4.83 -6.54 17.02
CA LEU A 257 5.40 -7.88 17.23
C LEU A 257 6.60 -7.88 18.21
N GLY A 258 6.53 -7.06 19.26
CA GLY A 258 7.57 -6.93 20.28
C GLY A 258 8.85 -6.23 19.83
N LYS A 259 8.87 -5.65 18.61
CA LYS A 259 10.00 -4.86 18.11
C LYS A 259 9.62 -3.39 17.97
N PRO A 260 10.48 -2.45 18.41
CA PRO A 260 10.27 -1.03 18.15
C PRO A 260 10.34 -0.75 16.65
N ILE A 261 9.53 0.19 16.17
CA ILE A 261 9.44 0.54 14.75
C ILE A 261 9.74 2.02 14.52
N LYS A 262 10.18 2.37 13.31
CA LYS A 262 10.24 3.77 12.87
C LYS A 262 8.82 4.30 12.74
N THR A 263 8.60 5.55 13.09
CA THR A 263 7.27 6.16 12.99
C THR A 263 7.37 7.67 12.75
N LYS A 264 6.23 8.28 12.44
CA LYS A 264 6.08 9.72 12.27
C LYS A 264 5.11 10.27 13.31
N TYR A 265 5.48 11.38 13.92
CA TYR A 265 4.60 12.15 14.79
C TYR A 265 4.25 13.47 14.14
N THR A 266 2.95 13.75 13.98
CA THR A 266 2.48 15.04 13.49
C THR A 266 2.24 15.96 14.69
N CYS A 267 3.11 16.94 14.86
CA CYS A 267 2.92 18.01 15.82
C CYS A 267 2.18 19.18 15.15
N ASN A 268 1.06 19.60 15.73
CA ASN A 268 0.35 20.80 15.32
C ASN A 268 0.34 21.79 16.49
N ILE A 269 1.10 22.88 16.36
CA ILE A 269 1.03 23.99 17.30
C ILE A 269 -0.01 24.97 16.76
N SER A 270 -1.02 25.26 17.55
CA SER A 270 -2.07 26.24 17.21
C SER A 270 -2.01 27.42 18.15
N CYS A 271 -2.62 28.54 17.75
CA CYS A 271 -2.70 29.75 18.55
C CYS A 271 -1.33 30.34 18.86
N LEU A 272 -0.40 30.26 17.90
CA LEU A 272 0.89 30.96 18.01
C LEU A 272 0.61 32.45 18.10
N ASN A 273 0.84 33.02 19.28
CA ASN A 273 0.85 34.44 19.49
C ASN A 273 2.28 34.95 19.33
N TRP A 274 2.48 35.74 18.30
CA TRP A 274 3.72 36.44 18.07
C TRP A 274 3.59 37.73 18.87
N ASN A 275 4.38 37.86 19.94
CA ASN A 275 4.35 39.05 20.81
C ASN A 275 4.83 40.24 19.98
N TYR A 276 3.91 40.89 19.27
CA TYR A 276 4.09 42.17 18.62
C TYR A 276 4.00 43.32 19.62
#